data_AF-A0A5E4PE31-F1
#
_entry.id   AF-A0A5E4PE31-F1
#
_cell.length_a   1.000
_cell.length_b   1.000
_cell.length_c   1.000
_cell.angle_alpha   90.00
_cell.angle_beta   90.00
_cell.angle_gamma   90.00
#
_symmetry.space_group_name_H-M   'P 1'
#
loop_
_entity.id
_entity.type
_entity.pdbx_description
1 polymer ?
#
loop_
_entity_poly.entity_id
_entity_poly.type
_entity_poly.pdbx_seq_one_letter_code
_entity_poly.pdbx_strand_id
1 'polypeptide(L)'
;MQSLLPAMRKAKILTPDEYELFEKNIYCEIFRASNGKRLSDIRQTWSQVPRYLKKNPEIVCAYVKQISRHAPVTGTDTTKEMEELIRKTLKTQWQPDLARMYGDLPFNNLNRQLVIAGAWLKMYGQQPELLLTLGRLCMRVQLWGKARDYFEKCLALGPDAEASLEYGKLLEQLDEPNAAMQKYRDGLARLTER
;
A
#
# COMPACT_ATOMS: atom_id res chain seq x y z
N MET A 1 0.38 -1.21 28.11
CA MET A 1 1.66 -1.59 27.45
C MET A 1 2.55 -0.40 27.13
N GLN A 2 2.05 0.74 26.62
CA GLN A 2 2.88 1.95 26.41
C GLN A 2 3.57 2.48 27.69
N SER A 3 2.97 2.28 28.87
CA SER A 3 3.51 2.71 30.17
C SER A 3 4.77 1.94 30.63
N LEU A 4 5.12 0.83 29.98
CA LEU A 4 6.25 -0.03 30.38
C LEU A 4 7.54 0.26 29.60
N LEU A 5 7.45 1.00 28.48
CA LEU A 5 8.59 1.36 27.62
C LEU A 5 9.71 2.10 28.38
N PRO A 6 9.41 3.15 29.18
CA PRO A 6 10.45 3.87 29.92
C PRO A 6 11.11 3.00 31.00
N ALA A 7 10.36 2.08 31.61
CA ALA A 7 10.85 1.19 32.66
C ALA A 7 11.82 0.13 32.10
N MET A 8 11.52 -0.43 30.92
CA MET A 8 12.39 -1.41 30.25
C MET A 8 13.68 -0.77 29.71
N ARG A 9 13.61 0.47 29.21
CA ARG A 9 14.80 1.25 28.82
C ARG A 9 15.73 1.50 30.00
N LYS A 10 15.15 1.86 31.15
CA LYS A 10 15.90 2.16 32.38
C LYS A 10 16.55 0.92 32.99
N ALA A 11 15.97 -0.26 32.76
CA ALA A 11 16.49 -1.54 33.24
C ALA A 11 17.70 -2.06 32.44
N LYS A 12 18.09 -1.44 31.31
CA LYS A 12 19.21 -1.86 30.42
C LYS A 12 19.13 -3.33 29.95
N ILE A 13 17.94 -3.92 29.97
CA ILE A 13 17.74 -5.33 29.56
C ILE A 13 17.83 -5.48 28.04
N LEU A 14 17.63 -4.40 27.29
CA LEU A 14 17.63 -4.38 25.83
C LEU A 14 18.78 -3.52 25.29
N THR A 15 19.40 -3.97 24.23
CA THR A 15 20.28 -3.15 23.38
C THR A 15 19.47 -2.02 22.71
N PRO A 16 20.12 -0.95 22.22
CA PRO A 16 19.44 0.11 21.49
C PRO A 16 18.60 -0.40 20.30
N ASP A 17 19.11 -1.37 19.57
CA ASP A 17 18.46 -1.94 18.38
C ASP A 17 17.24 -2.79 18.76
N GLU A 18 17.35 -3.61 19.81
CA GLU A 18 16.23 -4.40 20.33
C GLU A 18 15.12 -3.50 20.90
N TYR A 19 15.51 -2.39 21.53
CA TYR A 19 14.56 -1.41 22.03
C TYR A 19 13.81 -0.71 20.88
N GLU A 20 14.51 -0.27 19.84
CA GLU A 20 13.87 0.33 18.65
C GLU A 20 12.94 -0.67 17.95
N LEU A 21 13.38 -1.92 17.78
CA LEU A 21 12.57 -2.99 17.21
C LEU A 21 11.30 -3.25 18.05
N PHE A 22 11.44 -3.28 19.37
CA PHE A 22 10.31 -3.48 20.29
C PHE A 22 9.32 -2.31 20.25
N GLU A 23 9.81 -1.06 20.26
CA GLU A 23 8.96 0.12 20.09
C GLU A 23 8.21 0.11 18.76
N LYS A 24 8.92 -0.21 17.66
CA LYS A 24 8.32 -0.35 16.33
C LYS A 24 7.17 -1.36 16.37
N ASN A 25 7.41 -2.53 16.94
CA ASN A 25 6.41 -3.59 17.05
C ASN A 25 5.19 -3.15 17.87
N ILE A 26 5.39 -2.46 18.99
CA ILE A 26 4.29 -1.90 19.79
C ILE A 26 3.42 -0.96 18.96
N TYR A 27 4.01 -0.01 18.24
CA TYR A 27 3.22 0.94 17.45
C TYR A 27 2.51 0.26 16.28
N CYS A 28 3.15 -0.69 15.61
CA CYS A 28 2.50 -1.52 14.58
C CYS A 28 1.26 -2.23 15.15
N GLU A 29 1.38 -2.87 16.32
CA GLU A 29 0.28 -3.56 16.98
C GLU A 29 -0.83 -2.60 17.43
N ILE A 30 -0.48 -1.43 17.95
CA ILE A 30 -1.47 -0.42 18.33
C ILE A 30 -2.30 0.01 17.12
N PHE A 31 -1.68 0.24 15.95
CA PHE A 31 -2.43 0.56 14.74
C PHE A 31 -3.26 -0.63 14.26
N ARG A 32 -2.72 -1.85 14.23
CA ARG A 32 -3.47 -3.07 13.87
C ARG A 32 -4.71 -3.28 14.76
N ALA A 33 -4.57 -3.04 16.07
CA ALA A 33 -5.65 -3.14 17.05
C ALA A 33 -6.59 -1.92 17.07
N SER A 34 -6.38 -0.91 16.21
CA SER A 34 -7.23 0.28 16.13
C SER A 34 -8.40 0.14 15.15
N ASN A 35 -8.74 -1.11 14.79
CA ASN A 35 -9.89 -1.40 13.96
C ASN A 35 -11.20 -0.85 14.58
N GLY A 36 -12.01 -0.16 13.78
CA GLY A 36 -13.28 0.43 14.22
C GLY A 36 -13.16 1.68 15.10
N LYS A 37 -11.94 2.15 15.42
CA LYS A 37 -11.75 3.42 16.12
C LYS A 37 -12.05 4.60 15.21
N ARG A 38 -12.33 5.76 15.80
CA ARG A 38 -12.55 7.00 15.05
C ARG A 38 -11.22 7.51 14.48
N LEU A 39 -11.29 8.16 13.32
CA LEU A 39 -10.13 8.76 12.67
C LEU A 39 -9.35 9.73 13.58
N SER A 40 -10.04 10.49 14.43
CA SER A 40 -9.43 11.38 15.42
C SER A 40 -8.51 10.64 16.40
N ASP A 41 -8.95 9.49 16.90
CA ASP A 41 -8.24 8.70 17.90
C ASP A 41 -7.00 8.03 17.27
N ILE A 42 -7.12 7.61 16.00
CA ILE A 42 -6.03 7.06 15.20
C ILE A 42 -4.96 8.15 14.92
N ARG A 43 -5.38 9.36 14.54
CA ARG A 43 -4.49 10.52 14.35
C ARG A 43 -3.81 10.97 15.64
N GLN A 44 -4.52 10.92 16.77
CA GLN A 44 -3.93 11.20 18.08
C GLN A 44 -2.85 10.17 18.43
N THR A 45 -3.08 8.90 18.15
CA THR A 45 -2.06 7.86 18.33
C THR A 45 -0.84 8.13 17.43
N TRP A 46 -1.07 8.50 16.17
CA TRP A 46 -0.01 8.87 15.24
C TRP A 46 0.79 10.08 15.71
N SER A 47 0.16 11.10 16.30
CA SER A 47 0.88 12.27 16.82
C SER A 47 1.89 11.89 17.91
N GLN A 48 1.60 10.85 18.70
CA GLN A 48 2.45 10.30 19.77
C GLN A 48 3.60 9.40 19.26
N VAL A 49 3.59 8.97 17.99
CA VAL A 49 4.69 8.16 17.44
C VAL A 49 5.97 9.01 17.36
N PRO A 50 7.12 8.54 17.87
CA PRO A 50 8.41 9.24 17.75
C PRO A 50 8.79 9.57 16.31
N ARG A 51 9.48 10.69 16.10
CA ARG A 51 9.81 11.19 14.74
C ARG A 51 10.66 10.23 13.91
N TYR A 52 11.56 9.45 14.53
CA TYR A 52 12.36 8.44 13.82
C TYR A 52 11.50 7.26 13.38
N LEU A 53 10.60 6.79 14.25
CA LEU A 53 9.64 5.73 13.93
C LEU A 53 8.61 6.14 12.87
N LYS A 54 8.24 7.42 12.78
CA LYS A 54 7.36 7.92 11.70
C LYS A 54 7.93 7.77 10.29
N LYS A 55 9.23 7.50 10.15
CA LYS A 55 9.88 7.19 8.86
C LYS A 55 9.94 5.69 8.58
N ASN A 56 9.64 4.85 9.57
CA ASN A 56 9.68 3.41 9.41
C ASN A 56 8.50 2.95 8.54
N PRO A 57 8.75 2.23 7.44
CA PRO A 57 7.71 1.85 6.47
C PRO A 57 6.65 0.92 7.06
N GLU A 58 6.99 0.07 8.02
CA GLU A 58 6.01 -0.83 8.65
C GLU A 58 4.99 -0.05 9.48
N ILE A 59 5.45 0.97 10.23
CA ILE A 59 4.57 1.80 11.05
C ILE A 59 3.71 2.70 10.15
N VAL A 60 4.30 3.31 9.12
CA VAL A 60 3.55 4.09 8.13
C VAL A 60 2.49 3.21 7.47
N CYS A 61 2.84 1.99 7.05
CA CYS A 61 1.90 1.04 6.47
C CYS A 61 0.76 0.70 7.42
N ALA A 62 1.07 0.38 8.68
CA ALA A 62 0.06 0.07 9.68
C ALA A 62 -0.90 1.26 9.90
N TYR A 63 -0.38 2.49 9.95
CA TYR A 63 -1.18 3.70 10.09
C TYR A 63 -2.06 3.97 8.86
N VAL A 64 -1.47 3.97 7.66
CA VAL A 64 -2.16 4.22 6.38
C VAL A 64 -3.29 3.22 6.16
N LYS A 65 -3.08 1.93 6.49
CA LYS A 65 -4.11 0.88 6.44
C LYS A 65 -5.31 1.14 7.34
N GLN A 66 -5.15 1.87 8.45
CA GLN A 66 -6.27 2.22 9.32
C GLN A 66 -7.02 3.44 8.83
N ILE A 67 -6.30 4.50 8.42
CA ILE A 67 -6.96 5.72 7.94
C ILE A 67 -7.61 5.57 6.56
N SER A 68 -7.18 4.60 5.75
CA SER A 68 -7.78 4.29 4.43
C SER A 68 -9.27 3.98 4.53
N ARG A 69 -9.69 3.33 5.62
CA ARG A 69 -11.10 2.97 5.89
C ARG A 69 -11.99 4.20 6.09
N HIS A 70 -11.40 5.35 6.38
CA HIS A 70 -12.07 6.62 6.58
C HIS A 70 -11.88 7.59 5.40
N ALA A 71 -11.31 7.14 4.28
CA ALA A 71 -11.05 7.95 3.09
C ALA A 71 -11.92 7.50 1.89
N PRO A 72 -13.26 7.64 1.94
CA PRO A 72 -14.13 7.12 0.89
C PRO A 72 -14.11 7.96 -0.40
N VAL A 73 -13.61 9.20 -0.36
CA VAL A 73 -13.77 10.18 -1.45
C VAL A 73 -12.47 10.87 -1.83
N THR A 74 -12.32 11.17 -3.12
CA THR A 74 -11.24 11.96 -3.72
C THR A 74 -11.14 13.34 -3.07
N GLY A 75 -9.91 13.82 -2.83
CA GLY A 75 -9.67 15.19 -2.40
C GLY A 75 -9.87 15.50 -0.91
N THR A 76 -10.26 14.52 -0.09
CA THR A 76 -10.29 14.67 1.37
C THR A 76 -8.89 14.88 1.94
N ASP A 77 -8.80 15.53 3.10
CA ASP A 77 -7.52 15.72 3.80
C ASP A 77 -6.88 14.38 4.17
N THR A 78 -7.68 13.35 4.45
CA THR A 78 -7.20 11.99 4.68
C THR A 78 -6.54 11.40 3.44
N THR A 79 -7.13 11.54 2.26
CA THR A 79 -6.51 11.06 1.01
C THR A 79 -5.18 11.76 0.71
N LYS A 80 -5.10 13.09 0.95
CA LYS A 80 -3.85 13.85 0.79
C LYS A 80 -2.78 13.41 1.78
N GLU A 81 -3.16 13.21 3.05
CA GLU A 81 -2.29 12.69 4.10
C GLU A 81 -1.71 11.33 3.73
N MET A 82 -2.55 10.41 3.24
CA MET A 82 -2.13 9.08 2.79
C MET A 82 -1.16 9.15 1.59
N GLU A 83 -1.52 9.91 0.55
CA GLU A 83 -0.65 10.10 -0.63
C GLU A 83 0.73 10.59 -0.21
N GLU A 84 0.78 11.62 0.63
CA GLU A 84 2.03 12.24 1.05
C GLU A 84 2.89 11.27 1.87
N LEU A 85 2.28 10.53 2.81
CA LEU A 85 2.98 9.54 3.62
C LEU A 85 3.53 8.39 2.78
N ILE A 86 2.72 7.84 1.88
CA ILE A 86 3.15 6.77 0.98
C ILE A 86 4.30 7.26 0.10
N ARG A 87 4.13 8.41 -0.55
CA ARG A 87 5.14 8.95 -1.47
C ARG A 87 6.45 9.26 -0.78
N LYS A 88 6.42 9.86 0.42
CA LYS A 88 7.63 10.15 1.19
C LYS A 88 8.34 8.87 1.62
N THR A 89 7.59 7.85 2.04
CA THR A 89 8.14 6.57 2.51
C THR A 89 8.77 5.80 1.36
N LEU A 90 8.05 5.62 0.25
CA LEU A 90 8.55 4.92 -0.93
C LEU A 90 9.67 5.66 -1.65
N LYS A 91 9.89 6.95 -1.38
CA LYS A 91 11.08 7.66 -1.87
C LYS A 91 12.37 7.15 -1.21
N THR A 92 12.30 6.60 0.00
CA THR A 92 13.48 6.22 0.79
C THR A 92 13.58 4.73 1.06
N GLN A 93 12.45 4.04 1.21
CA GLN A 93 12.43 2.64 1.56
C GLN A 93 11.24 1.93 0.91
N TRP A 94 11.50 0.76 0.33
CA TRP A 94 10.47 -0.06 -0.29
C TRP A 94 9.52 -0.65 0.75
N GLN A 95 8.22 -0.58 0.48
CA GLN A 95 7.18 -1.27 1.23
C GLN A 95 6.08 -1.72 0.24
N PRO A 96 5.88 -3.04 0.04
CA PRO A 96 4.95 -3.59 -0.95
C PRO A 96 3.49 -3.12 -0.82
N ASP A 97 2.92 -3.20 0.38
CA ASP A 97 1.53 -2.79 0.66
C ASP A 97 1.28 -1.30 0.42
N LEU A 98 2.24 -0.43 0.73
CA LEU A 98 2.13 1.00 0.47
C LEU A 98 2.04 1.25 -1.03
N ALA A 99 2.80 0.51 -1.83
CA ALA A 99 2.73 0.60 -3.29
C ALA A 99 1.36 0.14 -3.80
N ARG A 100 0.80 -0.98 -3.30
CA ARG A 100 -0.57 -1.42 -3.64
C ARG A 100 -1.61 -0.37 -3.27
N MET A 101 -1.61 0.08 -2.01
CA MET A 101 -2.57 1.08 -1.51
C MET A 101 -2.51 2.39 -2.29
N TYR A 102 -1.33 2.78 -2.79
CA TYR A 102 -1.20 3.97 -3.63
C TYR A 102 -2.05 3.86 -4.90
N GLY A 103 -2.08 2.69 -5.55
CA GLY A 103 -2.91 2.45 -6.74
C GLY A 103 -4.41 2.57 -6.46
N ASP A 104 -4.83 2.32 -5.22
CA ASP A 104 -6.23 2.36 -4.80
C ASP A 104 -6.72 3.76 -4.43
N LEU A 105 -5.78 4.68 -4.15
CA LEU A 105 -6.15 6.02 -3.72
C LEU A 105 -6.97 6.76 -4.79
N PRO A 106 -8.02 7.50 -4.37
CA PRO A 106 -8.78 8.34 -5.27
C PRO A 106 -8.00 9.64 -5.53
N PHE A 107 -7.37 9.74 -6.71
CA PHE A 107 -6.55 10.89 -7.09
C PHE A 107 -7.28 11.92 -7.95
N ASN A 108 -7.00 13.20 -7.71
CA ASN A 108 -7.46 14.29 -8.60
C ASN A 108 -6.66 14.35 -9.91
N ASN A 109 -5.36 14.06 -9.87
CA ASN A 109 -4.47 14.13 -11.04
C ASN A 109 -3.73 12.80 -11.20
N LEU A 110 -4.33 11.89 -11.96
CA LEU A 110 -3.81 10.55 -12.23
C LEU A 110 -2.51 10.57 -13.04
N ASN A 111 -2.38 11.49 -14.02
CA ASN A 111 -1.16 11.62 -14.82
C ASN A 111 0.06 11.93 -13.96
N ARG A 112 -0.08 12.84 -12.98
CA ARG A 112 0.97 13.13 -12.01
C ARG A 112 1.33 11.88 -11.19
N GLN A 113 0.34 11.11 -10.76
CA GLN A 113 0.61 9.90 -9.97
C GLN A 113 1.29 8.81 -10.80
N LEU A 114 0.94 8.68 -12.08
CA LEU A 114 1.59 7.76 -12.99
C LEU A 114 3.08 8.10 -13.18
N VAL A 115 3.43 9.39 -13.26
CA VAL A 115 4.84 9.83 -13.29
C VAL A 115 5.57 9.48 -11.99
N ILE A 116 4.92 9.68 -10.84
CA ILE A 116 5.49 9.35 -9.52
C ILE A 116 5.73 7.83 -9.39
N ALA A 117 4.72 7.01 -9.68
CA ALA A 117 4.85 5.55 -9.63
C ALA A 117 5.87 5.03 -10.66
N GLY A 118 5.93 5.65 -11.85
CA GLY A 118 6.94 5.33 -12.86
C GLY A 118 8.37 5.65 -12.40
N ALA A 119 8.56 6.67 -11.56
CA ALA A 119 9.86 6.94 -10.95
C ALA A 119 10.25 5.85 -9.94
N TRP A 120 9.30 5.30 -9.18
CA TRP A 120 9.56 4.14 -8.31
C TRP A 120 9.96 2.90 -9.11
N LEU A 121 9.42 2.70 -10.31
CA LEU A 121 9.78 1.55 -11.15
C LEU A 121 11.24 1.61 -11.57
N LYS A 122 11.77 2.80 -11.83
CA LYS A 122 13.20 3.01 -12.09
C LYS A 122 14.07 2.77 -10.86
N MET A 123 13.56 3.04 -9.67
CA MET A 123 14.29 2.93 -8.40
C MET A 123 14.35 1.50 -7.88
N TYR A 124 13.22 0.78 -7.92
CA TYR A 124 13.07 -0.54 -7.29
C TYR A 124 12.93 -1.70 -8.29
N GLY A 125 12.90 -1.39 -9.59
CA GLY A 125 12.68 -2.39 -10.63
C GLY A 125 11.26 -2.94 -10.65
N GLN A 126 11.08 -4.06 -11.34
CA GLN A 126 9.78 -4.72 -11.53
C GLN A 126 9.35 -5.46 -10.25
N GLN A 127 8.68 -4.74 -9.36
CA GLN A 127 8.01 -5.31 -8.19
C GLN A 127 6.54 -5.60 -8.55
N PRO A 128 5.98 -6.79 -8.20
CA PRO A 128 4.60 -7.13 -8.55
C PRO A 128 3.58 -6.07 -8.11
N GLU A 129 3.72 -5.55 -6.89
CA GLU A 129 2.84 -4.52 -6.33
C GLU A 129 2.91 -3.21 -7.09
N LEU A 130 4.09 -2.86 -7.59
CA LEU A 130 4.28 -1.66 -8.37
C LEU A 130 3.72 -1.79 -9.79
N LEU A 131 3.89 -2.97 -10.40
CA LEU A 131 3.32 -3.28 -11.71
C LEU A 131 1.80 -3.26 -11.66
N LEU A 132 1.19 -3.88 -10.64
CA LEU A 132 -0.25 -3.78 -10.38
C LEU A 132 -0.70 -2.32 -10.24
N THR A 133 -0.01 -1.53 -9.43
CA THR A 133 -0.31 -0.10 -9.24
C THR A 133 -0.16 0.72 -10.53
N LEU A 134 0.84 0.44 -11.36
CA LEU A 134 0.99 1.10 -12.66
C LEU A 134 -0.11 0.67 -13.64
N GLY A 135 -0.46 -0.62 -13.66
CA GLY A 135 -1.60 -1.15 -14.43
C GLY A 135 -2.90 -0.43 -14.08
N ARG A 136 -3.23 -0.35 -12.79
CA ARG A 136 -4.35 0.42 -12.23
C ARG A 136 -4.41 1.85 -12.74
N LEU A 137 -3.30 2.57 -12.58
CA LEU A 137 -3.23 3.98 -12.96
C LEU A 137 -3.38 4.14 -14.47
N CYS A 138 -2.73 3.29 -15.28
CA CYS A 138 -2.87 3.27 -16.73
C CYS A 138 -4.31 2.98 -17.17
N MET A 139 -5.00 2.02 -16.54
CA MET A 139 -6.42 1.76 -16.82
C MET A 139 -7.26 3.01 -16.58
N ARG A 140 -7.08 3.68 -15.44
CA ARG A 140 -7.89 4.86 -15.08
C ARG A 140 -7.66 6.06 -16.00
N VAL A 141 -6.49 6.16 -16.64
CA VAL A 141 -6.20 7.16 -17.68
C VAL A 141 -6.34 6.63 -19.11
N GLN A 142 -6.95 5.45 -19.29
CA GLN A 142 -7.25 4.82 -20.59
C GLN A 142 -6.01 4.53 -21.45
N LEU A 143 -4.85 4.32 -20.83
CA LEU A 143 -3.63 3.84 -21.49
C LEU A 143 -3.64 2.31 -21.54
N TRP A 144 -4.58 1.75 -22.29
CA TRP A 144 -4.90 0.31 -22.28
C TRP A 144 -3.73 -0.60 -22.61
N GLY A 145 -2.95 -0.28 -23.65
CA GLY A 145 -1.77 -1.07 -24.03
C GLY A 145 -0.73 -1.13 -22.90
N LYS A 146 -0.47 -0.01 -22.23
CA LYS A 146 0.44 0.02 -21.06
C LYS A 146 -0.14 -0.73 -19.87
N ALA A 147 -1.45 -0.63 -19.63
CA ALA A 147 -2.10 -1.37 -18.56
C ALA A 147 -1.95 -2.88 -18.78
N ARG A 148 -2.20 -3.36 -20.01
CA ARG A 148 -1.98 -4.75 -20.42
C ARG A 148 -0.55 -5.20 -20.16
N ASP A 149 0.43 -4.43 -20.65
CA ASP A 149 1.86 -4.73 -20.46
C ASP A 149 2.23 -4.88 -18.97
N TYR A 150 1.70 -4.00 -18.11
CA TYR A 150 1.98 -4.03 -16.68
C TYR A 150 1.31 -5.22 -15.98
N PHE A 151 0.06 -5.55 -16.32
CA PHE A 151 -0.60 -6.72 -15.74
C PHE A 151 0.04 -8.04 -16.19
N GLU A 152 0.42 -8.15 -17.47
CA GLU A 152 1.13 -9.32 -17.99
C GLU A 152 2.47 -9.50 -17.28
N LYS A 153 3.25 -8.44 -17.12
CA LYS A 153 4.50 -8.48 -16.34
C LYS A 153 4.26 -8.84 -14.87
N CYS A 154 3.22 -8.29 -14.24
CA CYS A 154 2.87 -8.60 -12.86
C CYS A 154 2.60 -10.11 -12.69
N LEU A 155 1.76 -10.68 -13.56
CA LEU A 155 1.37 -12.09 -13.52
C LEU A 155 2.50 -13.04 -13.95
N ALA A 156 3.45 -12.55 -14.76
CA ALA A 156 4.66 -13.29 -15.10
C ALA A 156 5.63 -13.44 -13.91
N LEU A 157 5.62 -12.51 -12.95
CA LEU A 157 6.43 -12.61 -11.73
C LEU A 157 5.82 -13.55 -10.70
N GLY A 158 4.51 -13.76 -10.75
CA GLY A 158 3.83 -14.71 -9.89
C GLY A 158 2.31 -14.57 -9.97
N PRO A 159 1.56 -15.63 -9.61
CA PRO A 159 0.12 -15.55 -9.57
C PRO A 159 -0.37 -14.53 -8.54
N ASP A 160 -1.26 -13.64 -8.94
CA ASP A 160 -1.89 -12.66 -8.07
C ASP A 160 -3.38 -12.51 -8.46
N ALA A 161 -4.27 -12.76 -7.51
CA ALA A 161 -5.72 -12.74 -7.75
C ALA A 161 -6.23 -11.34 -8.08
N GLU A 162 -5.61 -10.32 -7.49
CA GLU A 162 -5.97 -8.91 -7.65
C GLU A 162 -5.59 -8.41 -9.05
N ALA A 163 -4.36 -8.71 -9.49
CA ALA A 163 -3.90 -8.43 -10.85
C ALA A 163 -4.70 -9.20 -11.91
N SER A 164 -5.09 -10.44 -11.62
CA SER A 164 -5.93 -11.25 -12.53
C SER A 164 -7.33 -10.65 -12.69
N LEU A 165 -7.94 -10.19 -11.60
CA LEU A 165 -9.23 -9.50 -11.62
C LEU A 165 -9.16 -8.21 -12.45
N GLU A 166 -8.13 -7.39 -12.24
CA GLU A 166 -8.02 -6.12 -12.97
C GLU A 166 -7.67 -6.31 -14.43
N TYR A 167 -6.84 -7.31 -14.75
CA TYR A 167 -6.57 -7.64 -16.13
C TYR A 167 -7.83 -8.14 -16.84
N GLY A 168 -8.65 -8.95 -16.18
CA GLY A 168 -9.95 -9.36 -16.72
C GLY A 168 -10.85 -8.17 -17.05
N LYS A 169 -10.94 -7.19 -16.14
CA LYS A 169 -11.70 -5.95 -16.38
C LYS A 169 -11.18 -5.15 -17.57
N LEU A 170 -9.84 -5.08 -17.73
CA LEU A 170 -9.23 -4.45 -18.89
C LEU A 170 -9.62 -5.17 -20.19
N LEU A 171 -9.57 -6.49 -20.20
CA LEU A 171 -9.90 -7.29 -21.38
C LEU A 171 -11.38 -7.14 -21.79
N GLU A 172 -12.29 -6.97 -20.83
CA GLU A 172 -13.68 -6.60 -21.14
C GLU A 172 -13.78 -5.21 -21.82
N GLN A 173 -13.00 -4.22 -21.37
CA GLN A 173 -12.93 -2.91 -22.03
C GLN A 173 -12.32 -2.96 -23.44
N LEU A 174 -11.63 -4.05 -23.77
CA LEU A 174 -11.01 -4.30 -25.07
C LEU A 174 -11.84 -5.25 -25.96
N ASP A 175 -13.07 -5.57 -25.57
CA ASP A 175 -13.93 -6.54 -26.27
C ASP A 175 -13.30 -7.94 -26.42
N GLU A 176 -12.51 -8.36 -25.42
CA GLU A 176 -11.86 -9.69 -25.33
C GLU A 176 -12.46 -10.58 -24.19
N PRO A 177 -13.79 -10.90 -24.20
CA PRO A 177 -14.47 -11.51 -23.04
C PRO A 177 -14.00 -12.93 -22.71
N ASN A 178 -13.57 -13.72 -23.71
CA ASN A 178 -13.04 -15.07 -23.47
C ASN A 178 -11.70 -15.02 -22.70
N ALA A 179 -10.84 -14.07 -23.07
CA ALA A 179 -9.58 -13.85 -22.36
C ALA A 179 -9.84 -13.29 -20.95
N ALA A 180 -10.81 -12.38 -20.80
CA ALA A 180 -11.24 -11.87 -19.50
C ALA A 180 -11.71 -13.01 -18.57
N MET A 181 -12.57 -13.91 -19.07
CA MET A 181 -13.06 -15.06 -18.32
C MET A 181 -11.93 -15.96 -17.83
N GLN A 182 -10.91 -16.19 -18.67
CA GLN A 182 -9.75 -16.97 -18.24
C GLN A 182 -9.01 -16.28 -17.09
N LYS A 183 -8.81 -14.96 -17.16
CA LYS A 183 -8.15 -14.21 -16.08
C LYS A 183 -8.96 -14.21 -14.79
N TYR A 184 -10.28 -14.14 -14.86
CA TYR A 184 -11.12 -14.30 -13.68
C TYR A 184 -11.01 -15.70 -13.07
N ARG A 185 -10.96 -16.75 -13.89
CA ARG A 185 -10.75 -18.13 -13.41
C ARG A 185 -9.37 -18.31 -12.76
N ASP A 186 -8.33 -17.79 -13.40
CA ASP A 186 -6.96 -17.81 -12.85
C ASP A 186 -6.93 -17.16 -11.46
N GLY A 187 -7.57 -15.99 -11.31
CA GLY A 187 -7.67 -15.28 -10.03
C GLY A 187 -8.47 -16.02 -8.96
N LEU A 188 -9.62 -16.61 -9.33
CA LEU A 188 -10.47 -17.38 -8.42
C LEU A 188 -9.77 -18.64 -7.90
N ALA A 189 -9.08 -19.38 -8.77
CA ALA A 189 -8.32 -20.57 -8.37
C ALA A 189 -7.29 -20.24 -7.27
N ARG A 190 -6.65 -19.06 -7.33
CA ARG A 190 -5.69 -18.61 -6.32
C ARG A 190 -6.31 -18.23 -4.98
N LEU A 191 -7.57 -17.81 -4.95
CA LEU A 191 -8.26 -17.53 -3.68
C LEU A 191 -8.67 -18.82 -2.97
N THR A 192 -8.91 -19.90 -3.71
CA THR A 192 -9.31 -21.21 -3.15
C THR A 192 -8.14 -22.08 -2.69
N GLU A 193 -6.91 -21.73 -3.06
CA GLU A 193 -5.67 -22.45 -2.66
C GLU A 193 -5.05 -21.92 -1.34
N ARG A 194 -5.71 -20.99 -0.64
CA ARG A 194 -5.27 -20.40 0.64
C ARG A 194 -6.03 -20.97 1.83
#